data_AF-A0A8X6RYW1-F1
#
_entry.id   AF-A0A8X6RYW1-F1
#
_cell.length_a   1.000
_cell.length_b   1.000
_cell.length_c   1.000
_cell.angle_alpha   90.00
_cell.angle_beta   90.00
_cell.angle_gamma   90.00
#
_symmetry.space_group_name_H-M   'P 1'
#
loop_
_entity.id
_entity.type
_entity.pdbx_description
1 polymer ?
#
loop_
_entity_poly.entity_id
_entity_poly.type
_entity_poly.pdbx_seq_one_letter_code
_entity_poly.pdbx_strand_id
1 'polypeptide(L)'
;MFLIAYPRGVATYDLAALICHHGTAGSGHYTAYCLNYLNDQWYEFDDQYVTAVDAEIVRNCEAYVLFYRKCGDEMIKKRQCAVELMKRSQNEGLLKFHISKQWVNKFNNFAEPGPISNSDFLCIHGGVPPQKATFAEELCTIIPQAVWEYLHDTFSGGPPCTHLYICPICQAEQNNLNEKRKRELEEFTALNAAFQRLENPSVVYAIGMNWFKIWEIFVCKNGEVPGPIDNSAICYVKNNQAVLKQGSDFCSMSKEMYQYLHNIYGGGPDIILQPTAKVSSQSSTTSNPGQSKSLSTVSNHAQVHTSSKMNLSSHSHTLPCSNSSKSLCDPEHGKNPTLTENTEISSPDQNVPILKHTKI
;
A
#
# COMPACT_ATOMS: atom_id res chain seq x y z
N MET A 1 -4.10 13.78 41.53
CA MET A 1 -4.56 13.38 40.19
C MET A 1 -6.06 13.56 40.15
N PHE A 2 -6.53 14.72 39.69
CA PHE A 2 -7.97 15.02 39.63
C PHE A 2 -8.54 14.44 38.34
N LEU A 3 -9.33 13.37 38.46
CA LEU A 3 -10.20 12.90 37.39
C LEU A 3 -11.37 13.89 37.29
N ILE A 4 -11.33 14.77 36.29
CA ILE A 4 -12.52 15.52 35.89
C ILE A 4 -13.44 14.52 35.18
N ALA A 5 -14.43 14.03 35.91
CA ALA A 5 -15.56 13.34 35.31
C ALA A 5 -16.36 14.39 34.51
N TYR A 6 -16.23 14.36 33.18
CA TYR A 6 -17.20 15.05 32.33
C TYR A 6 -18.58 14.43 32.62
N PRO A 7 -19.63 15.23 32.85
CA PRO A 7 -20.98 14.71 32.90
C PRO A 7 -21.26 14.09 31.52
N ARG A 8 -21.25 12.76 31.44
CA ARG A 8 -21.69 12.04 30.25
C ARG A 8 -23.19 12.29 30.15
N GLY A 9 -23.57 13.34 29.43
CA GLY A 9 -24.95 13.54 29.00
C GLY A 9 -25.47 12.25 28.36
N VAL A 10 -26.76 12.00 28.49
CA VAL A 10 -27.40 10.83 27.87
C VAL A 10 -27.17 10.90 26.36
N ALA A 11 -26.47 9.92 25.82
CA ALA A 11 -26.28 9.80 24.38
C ALA A 11 -27.53 9.15 23.77
N THR A 12 -28.15 9.85 22.82
CA THR A 12 -29.23 9.31 22.00
C THR A 12 -28.67 8.59 20.78
N TYR A 13 -29.37 7.56 20.33
CA TYR A 13 -28.94 6.71 19.22
C TYR A 13 -30.15 6.39 18.33
N ASP A 14 -29.99 6.60 17.03
CA ASP A 14 -30.96 6.19 16.02
C ASP A 14 -30.60 4.81 15.50
N LEU A 15 -31.58 3.92 15.35
CA LEU A 15 -31.37 2.66 14.65
C LEU A 15 -31.17 2.95 13.15
N ALA A 16 -30.05 2.50 12.59
CA ALA A 16 -29.68 2.73 11.19
C ALA A 16 -29.84 1.46 10.34
N ALA A 17 -29.56 0.29 10.91
CA ALA A 17 -29.76 -0.99 10.25
C ALA A 17 -29.91 -2.13 11.27
N LEU A 18 -30.45 -3.26 10.83
CA LEU A 18 -30.43 -4.51 11.59
C LEU A 18 -30.22 -5.70 10.65
N ILE A 19 -29.69 -6.78 11.20
CA ILE A 19 -29.56 -8.07 10.51
C ILE A 19 -30.45 -9.06 11.23
N CYS A 20 -31.28 -9.77 10.46
CA CYS A 20 -32.05 -10.91 10.93
C CYS A 20 -31.33 -12.20 10.53
N HIS A 21 -31.47 -13.22 11.37
CA HIS A 21 -31.02 -14.57 11.05
C HIS A 21 -32.21 -15.52 11.14
N HIS A 22 -32.57 -16.12 10.01
CA HIS A 22 -33.67 -17.06 9.89
C HIS A 22 -33.12 -18.48 9.84
N GLY A 23 -33.25 -19.23 10.93
CA GLY A 23 -32.80 -20.62 10.97
C GLY A 23 -32.18 -21.02 12.30
N THR A 24 -31.30 -22.01 12.26
CA THR A 24 -30.65 -22.60 13.42
C THR A 24 -29.18 -22.18 13.51
N ALA A 25 -28.52 -22.42 14.64
CA ALA A 25 -27.11 -22.11 14.80
C ALA A 25 -26.17 -22.82 13.79
N GLY A 26 -26.60 -23.92 13.18
CA GLY A 26 -25.80 -24.69 12.19
C GLY A 26 -26.14 -24.41 10.73
N SER A 27 -27.24 -23.70 10.46
CA SER A 27 -27.70 -23.36 9.10
C SER A 27 -28.83 -22.35 9.19
N GLY A 28 -28.78 -21.31 8.36
CA GLY A 28 -29.83 -20.32 8.25
C GLY A 28 -29.53 -19.28 7.17
N HIS A 29 -30.44 -18.34 7.04
CA HIS A 29 -30.41 -17.28 6.05
C HIS A 29 -30.34 -15.92 6.72
N TYR A 30 -29.53 -15.01 6.18
CA TYR A 30 -29.38 -13.67 6.74
C TYR A 30 -30.02 -12.65 5.82
N THR A 31 -30.92 -11.84 6.37
CA THR A 31 -31.47 -10.66 5.69
C THR A 31 -31.07 -9.41 6.45
N ALA A 32 -30.96 -8.28 5.74
CA ALA A 32 -30.62 -7.00 6.35
C ALA A 32 -31.74 -6.00 6.11
N TYR A 33 -32.04 -5.19 7.12
CA TYR A 33 -32.93 -4.06 7.00
C TYR A 33 -32.13 -2.79 7.23
N CYS A 34 -32.14 -1.86 6.28
CA CYS A 34 -31.35 -0.63 6.36
C CYS A 34 -32.23 0.58 6.08
N LEU A 35 -32.03 1.65 6.86
CA LEU A 35 -32.66 2.94 6.62
C LEU A 35 -31.89 3.69 5.53
N ASN A 36 -32.58 4.04 4.45
CA ASN A 36 -32.05 4.96 3.47
C ASN A 36 -32.32 6.40 3.92
N TYR A 37 -31.27 7.09 4.38
CA TYR A 37 -31.36 8.45 4.89
C TYR A 37 -31.69 9.52 3.83
N LEU A 38 -31.69 9.17 2.54
CA LEU A 38 -31.97 10.10 1.45
C LEU A 38 -33.45 10.32 1.22
N ASN A 39 -34.26 9.30 1.48
CA ASN A 39 -35.71 9.33 1.33
C ASN A 39 -36.44 8.93 2.62
N ASP A 40 -35.70 8.68 3.70
CA ASP A 40 -36.21 8.30 5.02
C ASP A 40 -37.07 7.02 4.99
N GLN A 41 -36.69 6.05 4.14
CA GLN A 41 -37.41 4.80 3.93
C GLN A 41 -36.56 3.58 4.31
N TRP A 42 -37.18 2.60 4.97
CA TRP A 42 -36.55 1.30 5.25
C TRP A 42 -36.64 0.36 4.06
N TYR A 43 -35.57 -0.40 3.86
CA TYR A 43 -35.49 -1.45 2.85
C TYR A 43 -35.02 -2.75 3.48
N GLU A 44 -35.66 -3.84 3.09
CA GLU A 44 -35.19 -5.20 3.28
C GLU A 44 -34.30 -5.60 2.10
N PHE A 45 -33.13 -6.14 2.43
CA PHE A 45 -32.15 -6.70 1.52
C PHE A 45 -32.09 -8.20 1.77
N ASP A 46 -32.63 -8.96 0.82
CA ASP A 46 -32.68 -10.42 0.80
C ASP A 46 -31.95 -10.90 -0.46
N ASP A 47 -30.65 -11.15 -0.32
CA ASP A 47 -29.72 -11.47 -1.41
C ASP A 47 -29.84 -10.50 -2.61
N GLN A 48 -30.47 -10.96 -3.69
CA GLN A 48 -30.65 -10.21 -4.93
C GLN A 48 -31.91 -9.31 -4.93
N TYR A 49 -32.73 -9.39 -3.89
CA TYR A 49 -34.00 -8.66 -3.79
C TYR A 49 -33.89 -7.50 -2.80
N VAL A 50 -34.39 -6.34 -3.21
CA VAL A 50 -34.47 -5.13 -2.40
C VAL A 50 -35.91 -4.65 -2.35
N THR A 51 -36.52 -4.66 -1.17
CA THR A 51 -37.95 -4.38 -0.98
C THR A 51 -38.12 -3.24 0.01
N ALA A 52 -38.91 -2.22 -0.34
CA ALA A 52 -39.25 -1.17 0.62
C ALA A 52 -40.21 -1.73 1.68
N VAL A 53 -39.95 -1.43 2.96
CA VAL A 53 -40.72 -1.93 4.10
C VAL A 53 -41.03 -0.81 5.08
N ASP A 54 -42.13 -0.93 5.82
CA ASP A 54 -42.49 0.02 6.86
C ASP A 54 -41.64 -0.14 8.12
N ALA A 55 -41.44 0.95 8.86
CA ALA A 55 -40.72 0.92 10.13
C ALA A 55 -41.38 0.03 11.20
N GLU A 56 -42.68 -0.26 11.07
CA GLU A 56 -43.38 -1.24 11.93
C GLU A 56 -42.87 -2.67 11.67
N ILE A 57 -42.55 -3.03 10.42
CA ILE A 57 -41.97 -4.34 10.08
C ILE A 57 -40.61 -4.47 10.77
N VAL A 58 -39.76 -3.46 10.60
CA VAL A 58 -38.41 -3.40 11.18
C VAL A 58 -38.44 -3.51 12.72
N ARG A 59 -39.43 -2.87 13.37
CA ARG A 59 -39.59 -2.92 14.83
C ARG A 59 -39.94 -4.32 15.35
N ASN A 60 -40.61 -5.13 14.54
CA ASN A 60 -41.07 -6.46 14.93
C ASN A 60 -40.12 -7.58 14.47
N CYS A 61 -38.99 -7.25 13.86
CA CYS A 61 -37.97 -8.21 13.45
C CYS A 61 -37.25 -8.84 14.66
N GLU A 62 -36.97 -10.13 14.58
CA GLU A 62 -36.07 -10.83 15.51
C GLU A 62 -34.61 -10.53 15.15
N ALA A 63 -34.17 -9.31 15.48
CA ALA A 63 -32.84 -8.83 15.13
C ALA A 63 -31.74 -9.65 15.81
N TYR A 64 -30.80 -10.15 15.01
CA TYR A 64 -29.57 -10.79 15.47
C TYR A 64 -28.48 -9.76 15.76
N VAL A 65 -28.34 -8.75 14.89
CA VAL A 65 -27.38 -7.63 15.07
C VAL A 65 -28.09 -6.32 14.79
N LEU A 66 -27.86 -5.32 15.64
CA LEU A 66 -28.41 -3.96 15.50
C LEU A 66 -27.27 -2.96 15.27
N PHE A 67 -27.44 -2.06 14.31
CA PHE A 67 -26.52 -0.97 14.02
C PHE A 67 -27.17 0.35 14.39
N TYR A 68 -26.55 1.04 15.35
CA TYR A 68 -27.01 2.34 15.83
C TYR A 68 -26.06 3.46 15.43
N ARG A 69 -26.62 4.62 15.12
CA ARG A 69 -25.89 5.87 14.90
C ARG A 69 -26.13 6.79 16.10
N LYS A 70 -25.05 7.21 16.77
CA LYS A 70 -25.13 8.22 17.82
C LYS A 70 -25.67 9.54 17.26
N CYS A 71 -26.70 10.10 17.87
CA CYS A 71 -27.22 11.40 17.53
C CYS A 71 -26.37 12.48 18.22
N GLY A 72 -26.25 13.64 17.58
CA GLY A 72 -25.54 14.77 18.15
C GLY A 72 -26.15 16.07 17.67
N ASP A 73 -27.15 16.59 18.38
CA ASP A 73 -27.81 17.86 18.04
C ASP A 73 -26.81 19.00 17.93
N GLU A 74 -25.79 19.01 18.81
CA GLU A 74 -24.68 19.95 18.76
C GLU A 74 -23.87 19.83 17.46
N MET A 75 -23.69 18.62 16.92
CA MET A 75 -23.02 18.43 15.64
C MET A 75 -23.85 18.95 14.46
N ILE A 76 -25.18 18.86 14.52
CA ILE A 76 -26.06 19.45 13.49
C ILE A 76 -25.84 20.96 13.44
N LYS A 77 -25.86 21.64 14.60
CA LYS A 77 -25.59 23.08 14.70
C LYS A 77 -24.19 23.42 14.18
N LYS A 78 -23.18 22.62 14.55
CA LYS A 78 -21.80 22.84 14.09
C LYS A 78 -21.65 22.74 12.59
N ARG A 79 -22.32 21.77 11.95
CA ARG A 79 -22.37 21.61 10.48
C ARG A 79 -23.08 22.76 9.81
N GLN A 80 -24.23 23.19 10.34
CA GLN A 80 -24.98 24.33 9.82
C GLN A 80 -24.13 25.61 9.87
N CYS A 81 -23.42 25.86 10.97
CA CYS A 81 -22.51 26.99 11.10
C CYS A 81 -21.38 26.94 10.05
N ALA A 82 -20.74 25.79 9.84
CA ALA A 82 -19.72 25.61 8.81
C ALA A 82 -20.26 25.89 7.39
N VAL A 83 -21.48 25.42 7.08
CA VAL A 83 -22.15 25.67 5.78
C VAL A 83 -22.42 27.16 5.59
N GLU A 84 -22.88 27.85 6.63
CA GLU A 84 -23.19 29.27 6.56
C GLU A 84 -21.92 30.13 6.41
N LEU A 85 -20.86 29.82 7.16
CA LEU A 85 -19.55 30.44 7.00
C LEU A 85 -19.01 30.22 5.59
N MET A 86 -19.12 28.99 5.07
CA MET A 86 -18.70 28.67 3.70
C MET A 86 -19.40 29.56 2.67
N LYS A 87 -20.72 29.78 2.79
CA LYS A 87 -21.49 30.65 1.90
C LYS A 87 -21.06 32.12 2.00
N ARG A 88 -20.89 32.64 3.23
CA ARG A 88 -20.51 34.03 3.47
C ARG A 88 -19.10 34.33 2.92
N SER A 89 -18.19 33.36 3.01
CA SER A 89 -16.79 33.51 2.60
C SER A 89 -16.50 33.03 1.18
N GLN A 90 -17.50 32.75 0.34
CA GLN A 90 -17.26 32.25 -1.03
C GLN A 90 -16.38 33.18 -1.89
N ASN A 91 -16.38 34.49 -1.58
CA ASN A 91 -15.64 35.50 -2.33
C ASN A 91 -14.65 36.31 -1.46
N GLU A 92 -14.37 35.87 -0.22
CA GLU A 92 -13.51 36.60 0.72
C GLU A 92 -12.27 35.78 1.11
N GLY A 93 -11.12 36.45 1.10
CA GLY A 93 -9.85 35.92 1.59
C GLY A 93 -8.90 35.42 0.50
N LEU A 94 -7.65 35.92 0.52
CA LEU A 94 -6.57 35.37 -0.31
C LEU A 94 -6.16 33.96 0.14
N LEU A 95 -6.36 33.63 1.42
CA LEU A 95 -5.84 32.41 2.02
C LEU A 95 -6.91 31.30 1.99
N LYS A 96 -6.52 30.15 1.45
CA LYS A 96 -7.34 28.94 1.38
C LYS A 96 -6.59 27.78 2.02
N PHE A 97 -7.33 26.82 2.58
CA PHE A 97 -6.78 25.66 3.27
C PHE A 97 -7.26 24.37 2.60
N HIS A 98 -6.33 23.42 2.46
CA HIS A 98 -6.60 22.05 2.04
C HIS A 98 -6.89 21.22 3.28
N ILE A 99 -8.01 20.50 3.25
CA ILE A 99 -8.43 19.60 4.33
C ILE A 99 -8.78 18.23 3.77
N SER A 100 -8.44 17.17 4.50
CA SER A 100 -8.72 15.78 4.10
C SER A 100 -10.20 15.56 3.81
N LYS A 101 -10.51 14.99 2.63
CA LYS A 101 -11.87 14.53 2.33
C LYS A 101 -12.31 13.42 3.28
N GLN A 102 -11.38 12.57 3.75
CA GLN A 102 -11.71 11.56 4.76
C GLN A 102 -12.18 12.19 6.06
N TRP A 103 -11.48 13.23 6.54
CA TRP A 103 -11.91 13.94 7.73
C TRP A 103 -13.22 14.70 7.51
N VAL A 104 -13.40 15.36 6.36
CA VAL A 104 -14.68 16.01 6.01
C VAL A 104 -15.84 15.00 5.99
N ASN A 105 -15.62 13.79 5.48
CA ASN A 105 -16.62 12.73 5.50
C ASN A 105 -16.97 12.30 6.93
N LYS A 106 -15.98 12.22 7.83
CA LYS A 106 -16.24 12.00 9.26
C LYS A 106 -17.02 13.16 9.84
N PHE A 107 -16.63 14.41 9.58
CA PHE A 107 -17.34 15.59 10.05
C PHE A 107 -18.82 15.57 9.65
N ASN A 108 -19.12 15.20 8.41
CA ASN A 108 -20.48 15.15 7.89
C ASN A 108 -21.34 14.03 8.50
N ASN A 109 -20.75 12.89 8.86
CA ASN A 109 -21.51 11.69 9.20
C ASN A 109 -21.40 11.25 10.67
N PHE A 110 -20.32 11.60 11.37
CA PHE A 110 -20.02 11.08 12.70
C PHE A 110 -20.45 12.09 13.77
N ALA A 111 -20.99 11.60 14.88
CA ALA A 111 -21.25 12.45 16.05
C ALA A 111 -19.95 12.98 16.68
N GLU A 112 -18.84 12.27 16.48
CA GLU A 112 -17.52 12.61 17.01
C GLU A 112 -16.48 12.36 15.90
N PRO A 113 -16.26 13.33 15.00
CA PRO A 113 -15.31 13.15 13.90
C PRO A 113 -13.84 13.07 14.35
N GLY A 114 -13.57 13.51 15.59
CA GLY A 114 -12.23 13.63 16.14
C GLY A 114 -11.46 14.85 15.59
N PRO A 115 -10.20 15.03 16.01
CA PRO A 115 -9.35 16.12 15.53
C PRO A 115 -9.15 16.06 14.02
N ILE A 116 -8.96 17.23 13.40
CA ILE A 116 -8.62 17.34 11.98
C ILE A 116 -7.32 16.58 11.74
N SER A 117 -7.32 15.69 10.74
CA SER A 117 -6.11 15.01 10.28
C SER A 117 -5.98 15.11 8.78
N ASN A 118 -4.82 15.56 8.33
CA ASN A 118 -4.42 15.65 6.92
C ASN A 118 -3.37 14.58 6.55
N SER A 119 -3.19 13.55 7.39
CA SER A 119 -2.15 12.52 7.22
C SER A 119 -2.38 11.58 6.02
N ASP A 120 -3.58 11.59 5.47
CA ASP A 120 -3.92 10.85 4.25
C ASP A 120 -3.25 11.43 3.01
N PHE A 121 -2.98 12.75 2.98
CA PHE A 121 -2.25 13.39 1.87
C PHE A 121 -0.96 14.11 2.26
N LEU A 122 -0.72 14.39 3.54
CA LEU A 122 0.53 14.98 4.05
C LEU A 122 1.37 13.96 4.83
N CYS A 123 2.69 14.08 4.71
CA CYS A 123 3.62 13.43 5.64
C CYS A 123 3.82 14.27 6.91
N ILE A 124 4.55 13.71 7.86
CA ILE A 124 4.93 14.37 9.12
C ILE A 124 5.80 15.63 8.90
N HIS A 125 6.45 15.76 7.75
CA HIS A 125 7.22 16.95 7.38
C HIS A 125 6.34 18.10 6.86
N GLY A 126 5.03 17.88 6.69
CA GLY A 126 4.08 18.91 6.24
C GLY A 126 3.97 19.09 4.72
N GLY A 127 4.60 18.21 3.94
CA GLY A 127 4.47 18.18 2.47
C GLY A 127 3.76 16.91 1.99
N VAL A 128 3.46 16.86 0.70
CA VAL A 128 2.85 15.69 0.06
C VAL A 128 3.92 14.62 -0.18
N PRO A 129 3.73 13.36 0.25
CA PRO A 129 4.64 12.28 -0.11
C PRO A 129 4.75 12.13 -1.64
N PRO A 130 5.94 11.92 -2.21
CA PRO A 130 6.12 11.80 -3.65
C PRO A 130 5.19 10.78 -4.33
N GLN A 131 4.92 9.66 -3.66
CA GLN A 131 4.06 8.59 -4.18
C GLN A 131 2.58 8.99 -4.28
N LYS A 132 2.19 10.08 -3.59
CA LYS A 132 0.82 10.63 -3.59
C LYS A 132 0.69 11.89 -4.45
N ALA A 133 1.80 12.46 -4.93
CA ALA A 133 1.82 13.76 -5.59
C ALA A 133 0.87 13.87 -6.79
N THR A 134 0.70 12.77 -7.54
CA THR A 134 -0.15 12.75 -8.74
C THR A 134 -1.65 12.77 -8.46
N PHE A 135 -2.08 12.42 -7.24
CA PHE A 135 -3.50 12.33 -6.86
C PHE A 135 -3.83 13.03 -5.54
N ALA A 136 -2.90 13.83 -4.99
CA ALA A 136 -3.11 14.48 -3.70
C ALA A 136 -4.31 15.43 -3.69
N GLU A 137 -4.56 16.14 -4.80
CA GLU A 137 -5.74 17.00 -4.97
C GLU A 137 -7.06 16.22 -4.87
N GLU A 138 -7.06 14.94 -5.25
CA GLU A 138 -8.23 14.09 -5.13
C GLU A 138 -8.53 13.70 -3.68
N LEU A 139 -7.54 13.75 -2.79
CA LEU A 139 -7.66 13.38 -1.38
C LEU A 139 -8.14 14.53 -0.49
N CYS A 140 -8.01 15.78 -0.93
CA CYS A 140 -8.34 16.96 -0.14
C CYS A 140 -9.39 17.84 -0.81
N THR A 141 -10.05 18.69 -0.02
CA THR A 141 -10.90 19.76 -0.52
C THR A 141 -10.40 21.11 0.00
N ILE A 142 -10.72 22.17 -0.72
CA ILE A 142 -10.28 23.52 -0.40
C ILE A 142 -11.40 24.24 0.35
N ILE A 143 -11.09 24.80 1.52
CA ILE A 143 -12.01 25.61 2.33
C ILE A 143 -11.44 27.01 2.58
N PRO A 144 -12.29 28.05 2.70
CA PRO A 144 -11.88 29.39 3.08
C PRO A 144 -11.27 29.44 4.48
N GLN A 145 -10.43 30.44 4.73
CA GLN A 145 -9.80 30.67 6.03
C GLN A 145 -10.81 30.69 7.19
N ALA A 146 -11.93 31.42 7.08
CA ALA A 146 -12.92 31.52 8.14
C ALA A 146 -13.53 30.14 8.52
N VAL A 147 -13.72 29.27 7.53
CA VAL A 147 -14.22 27.90 7.75
C VAL A 147 -13.13 27.05 8.43
N TRP A 148 -11.89 27.17 7.98
CA TRP A 148 -10.75 26.48 8.59
C TRP A 148 -10.59 26.87 10.07
N GLU A 149 -10.56 28.17 10.39
CA GLU A 149 -10.42 28.68 11.75
C GLU A 149 -11.52 28.16 12.67
N TYR A 150 -12.78 28.24 12.22
CA TYR A 150 -13.91 27.70 12.97
C TYR A 150 -13.77 26.20 13.25
N LEU A 151 -13.43 25.39 12.23
CA LEU A 151 -13.29 23.94 12.39
C LEU A 151 -12.08 23.60 13.28
N HIS A 152 -10.96 24.29 13.11
CA HIS A 152 -9.76 24.08 13.90
C HIS A 152 -9.97 24.47 15.37
N ASP A 153 -10.62 25.59 15.66
CA ASP A 153 -10.96 25.99 17.03
C ASP A 153 -11.94 25.01 17.69
N THR A 154 -12.84 24.41 16.90
CA THR A 154 -13.85 23.47 17.41
C THR A 154 -13.32 22.06 17.62
N PHE A 155 -12.47 21.55 16.74
CA PHE A 155 -12.04 20.15 16.72
C PHE A 155 -10.55 19.95 16.97
N SER A 156 -9.75 21.01 16.88
CA SER A 156 -8.29 20.98 16.94
C SER A 156 -7.69 20.03 15.87
N GLY A 157 -6.38 19.75 15.97
CA GLY A 157 -5.68 18.84 15.07
C GLY A 157 -4.79 19.57 14.09
N GLY A 158 -4.67 19.02 12.87
CA GLY A 158 -3.82 19.55 11.81
C GLY A 158 -2.96 18.48 11.13
N PRO A 159 -1.86 18.88 10.48
CA PRO A 159 -1.37 20.26 10.35
C PRO A 159 -2.21 21.12 9.38
N PRO A 160 -2.23 22.46 9.52
CA PRO A 160 -2.79 23.36 8.51
C PRO A 160 -2.03 23.22 7.19
N CYS A 161 -2.75 23.30 6.07
CA CYS A 161 -2.16 23.17 4.75
C CYS A 161 -2.72 24.22 3.81
N THR A 162 -1.93 25.23 3.47
CA THR A 162 -2.35 26.31 2.55
C THR A 162 -1.93 26.05 1.11
N HIS A 163 -0.95 25.17 0.89
CA HIS A 163 -0.46 24.80 -0.43
C HIS A 163 0.06 23.36 -0.44
N LEU A 164 -0.17 22.66 -1.55
CA LEU A 164 0.35 21.32 -1.79
C LEU A 164 1.70 21.43 -2.50
N TYR A 165 2.73 20.82 -1.94
CA TYR A 165 4.04 20.71 -2.55
C TYR A 165 4.62 19.32 -2.27
N ILE A 166 5.41 18.79 -3.19
CA ILE A 166 6.10 17.52 -2.97
C ILE A 166 7.12 17.72 -1.85
N CYS A 167 7.03 16.90 -0.81
CA CYS A 167 7.91 16.98 0.34
C CYS A 167 9.37 16.71 -0.08
N PRO A 168 10.31 17.68 0.07
CA PRO A 168 11.70 17.49 -0.33
C PRO A 168 12.42 16.40 0.48
N ILE A 169 12.08 16.26 1.77
CA ILE A 169 12.68 15.25 2.64
C ILE A 169 12.27 13.85 2.19
N CYS A 170 10.96 13.61 2.02
CA CYS A 170 10.48 12.32 1.54
C CYS A 170 10.94 12.02 0.10
N GLN A 171 11.11 13.05 -0.74
CA GLN A 171 11.69 12.89 -2.07
C GLN A 171 13.15 12.45 -2.01
N ALA A 172 13.97 13.06 -1.14
CA ALA A 172 15.36 12.68 -0.96
C ALA A 172 15.48 11.24 -0.42
N GLU A 173 14.65 10.87 0.56
CA GLU A 173 14.59 9.50 1.10
C GLU A 173 14.23 8.49 0.02
N GLN A 174 13.22 8.78 -0.81
CA GLN A 174 12.83 7.91 -1.92
C GLN A 174 13.94 7.78 -2.96
N ASN A 175 14.61 8.88 -3.31
CA ASN A 175 15.72 8.86 -4.26
C ASN A 175 16.88 8.01 -3.73
N ASN A 176 17.29 8.21 -2.47
CA ASN A 176 18.33 7.42 -1.82
C ASN A 176 17.98 5.92 -1.80
N LEU A 177 16.71 5.59 -1.53
CA LEU A 177 16.24 4.21 -1.53
C LEU A 177 16.27 3.59 -2.93
N ASN A 178 15.87 4.35 -3.95
CA ASN A 178 15.93 3.90 -5.35
C ASN A 178 17.38 3.71 -5.83
N GLU A 179 18.29 4.61 -5.46
CA GLU A 179 19.71 4.45 -5.73
C GLU A 179 20.30 3.23 -5.03
N LYS A 180 19.89 2.96 -3.78
CA LYS A 180 20.27 1.73 -3.06
C LYS A 180 19.80 0.48 -3.82
N ARG A 181 18.53 0.42 -4.21
CA ARG A 181 17.97 -0.71 -5.00
C ARG A 181 18.75 -0.94 -6.29
N LYS A 182 19.00 0.13 -7.03
CA LYS A 182 19.74 0.09 -8.29
C LYS A 182 21.15 -0.45 -8.09
N ARG A 183 21.90 0.12 -7.13
CA ARG A 183 23.28 -0.30 -6.83
C ARG A 183 23.36 -1.76 -6.41
N GLU A 184 22.42 -2.22 -5.57
CA GLU A 184 22.38 -3.62 -5.14
C GLU A 184 22.07 -4.58 -6.28
N LEU A 185 21.11 -4.24 -7.15
CA LEU A 185 20.78 -5.05 -8.31
C LEU A 185 21.94 -5.13 -9.31
N GLU A 186 22.57 -4.00 -9.62
CA GLU A 186 23.68 -3.91 -10.57
C GLU A 186 24.89 -4.74 -10.11
N GLU A 187 25.32 -4.57 -8.86
CA GLU A 187 26.47 -5.29 -8.30
C GLU A 187 26.17 -6.79 -8.20
N PHE A 188 25.01 -7.18 -7.67
CA PHE A 188 24.64 -8.59 -7.56
C PHE A 188 24.55 -9.26 -8.95
N THR A 189 24.01 -8.56 -9.95
CA THR A 189 23.94 -9.06 -11.33
C THR A 189 25.33 -9.24 -11.93
N ALA A 190 26.24 -8.29 -11.70
CA ALA A 190 27.63 -8.38 -12.16
C ALA A 190 28.36 -9.57 -11.52
N LEU A 191 28.20 -9.78 -10.21
CA LEU A 191 28.77 -10.92 -9.50
C LEU A 191 28.20 -12.25 -10.00
N ASN A 192 26.88 -12.32 -10.23
CA ASN A 192 26.23 -13.50 -10.79
C ASN A 192 26.74 -13.81 -12.21
N ALA A 193 26.93 -12.79 -13.06
CA ALA A 193 27.50 -12.95 -14.41
C ALA A 193 28.98 -13.38 -14.38
N ALA A 194 29.75 -12.94 -13.38
CA ALA A 194 31.11 -13.43 -13.17
C ALA A 194 31.11 -14.91 -12.72
N PHE A 195 30.22 -15.27 -11.80
CA PHE A 195 30.06 -16.65 -11.33
C PHE A 195 29.67 -17.62 -12.45
N GLN A 196 28.73 -17.23 -13.32
CA GLN A 196 28.32 -18.07 -14.45
C GLN A 196 29.43 -18.34 -15.48
N ARG A 197 30.50 -17.52 -15.49
CA ARG A 197 31.67 -17.74 -16.33
C ARG A 197 32.70 -18.71 -15.70
N LEU A 198 32.53 -19.09 -14.44
CA LEU A 198 33.44 -20.02 -13.76
C LEU A 198 33.04 -21.47 -14.07
N GLU A 199 33.97 -22.25 -14.62
CA GLU A 199 33.73 -23.66 -14.96
C GLU A 199 33.62 -24.56 -13.71
N ASN A 200 34.32 -24.24 -12.62
CA ASN A 200 34.36 -25.06 -11.40
C ASN A 200 34.40 -24.18 -10.13
N PRO A 201 33.25 -23.78 -9.57
CA PRO A 201 33.22 -23.01 -8.34
C PRO A 201 33.61 -23.86 -7.13
N SER A 202 34.62 -23.43 -6.38
CA SER A 202 35.18 -24.20 -5.26
C SER A 202 34.35 -24.11 -3.97
N VAL A 203 33.60 -23.02 -3.77
CA VAL A 203 32.77 -22.79 -2.59
C VAL A 203 31.46 -22.12 -2.99
N VAL A 204 30.35 -22.70 -2.56
CA VAL A 204 28.99 -22.19 -2.81
C VAL A 204 28.29 -22.00 -1.47
N TYR A 205 27.56 -20.91 -1.31
CA TYR A 205 26.76 -20.62 -0.11
C TYR A 205 25.28 -20.88 -0.37
N ALA A 206 24.56 -21.28 0.68
CA ALA A 206 23.10 -21.37 0.66
C ALA A 206 22.47 -20.21 1.44
N ILE A 207 21.47 -19.56 0.83
CA ILE A 207 20.60 -18.57 1.48
C ILE A 207 19.15 -19.05 1.43
N GLY A 208 18.40 -18.88 2.52
CA GLY A 208 16.98 -19.20 2.57
C GLY A 208 16.19 -18.47 1.49
N MET A 209 15.38 -19.22 0.72
CA MET A 209 14.61 -18.65 -0.39
C MET A 209 13.59 -17.61 0.10
N ASN A 210 13.11 -17.73 1.34
CA ASN A 210 12.23 -16.73 1.96
C ASN A 210 12.89 -15.35 2.04
N TRP A 211 14.10 -15.29 2.60
CA TRP A 211 14.86 -14.03 2.69
C TRP A 211 15.23 -13.50 1.30
N PHE A 212 15.70 -14.39 0.41
CA PHE A 212 16.09 -14.00 -0.94
C PHE A 212 14.94 -13.38 -1.74
N LYS A 213 13.72 -13.92 -1.62
CA LYS A 213 12.54 -13.34 -2.26
C LYS A 213 12.21 -11.94 -1.74
N ILE A 214 12.39 -11.68 -0.44
CA ILE A 214 12.20 -10.34 0.13
C ILE A 214 13.21 -9.37 -0.49
N TRP A 215 14.48 -9.77 -0.58
CA TRP A 215 15.51 -8.98 -1.25
C TRP A 215 15.24 -8.77 -2.73
N GLU A 216 14.80 -9.80 -3.47
CA GLU A 216 14.41 -9.68 -4.87
C GLU A 216 13.26 -8.69 -5.05
N ILE A 217 12.23 -8.76 -4.20
CA ILE A 217 11.10 -7.81 -4.22
C ILE A 217 11.57 -6.39 -3.88
N PHE A 218 12.52 -6.23 -2.95
CA PHE A 218 13.12 -4.93 -2.63
C PHE A 218 13.78 -4.29 -3.85
N VAL A 219 14.66 -5.01 -4.54
CA VAL A 219 15.46 -4.46 -5.65
C VAL A 219 14.67 -4.38 -6.97
N CYS A 220 13.69 -5.26 -7.20
CA CYS A 220 12.95 -5.34 -8.47
C CYS A 220 11.54 -4.74 -8.45
N LYS A 221 10.87 -4.69 -7.29
CA LYS A 221 9.43 -4.38 -7.18
C LYS A 221 9.09 -3.36 -6.10
N ASN A 222 10.03 -2.49 -5.75
CA ASN A 222 9.85 -1.45 -4.73
C ASN A 222 9.44 -2.01 -3.35
N GLY A 223 9.89 -3.22 -3.01
CA GLY A 223 9.68 -3.81 -1.69
C GLY A 223 10.28 -3.04 -0.54
N GLU A 224 9.99 -3.49 0.67
CA GLU A 224 10.63 -3.02 1.90
C GLU A 224 12.09 -3.47 1.98
N VAL A 225 12.91 -2.73 2.73
CA VAL A 225 14.33 -3.08 2.94
C VAL A 225 14.40 -4.41 3.70
N PRO A 226 15.13 -5.42 3.19
CA PRO A 226 15.27 -6.69 3.90
C PRO A 226 15.91 -6.51 5.28
N GLY A 227 15.46 -7.32 6.23
CA GLY A 227 16.16 -7.48 7.51
C GLY A 227 17.44 -8.32 7.37
N PRO A 228 18.08 -8.70 8.48
CA PRO A 228 19.24 -9.59 8.46
C PRO A 228 18.95 -10.92 7.76
N ILE A 229 19.97 -11.50 7.11
CA ILE A 229 19.84 -12.82 6.48
C ILE A 229 19.43 -13.84 7.55
N ASP A 230 18.34 -14.57 7.31
CA ASP A 230 17.87 -15.61 8.21
C ASP A 230 17.85 -16.97 7.51
N ASN A 231 18.77 -17.82 7.93
CA ASN A 231 18.92 -19.19 7.45
C ASN A 231 18.43 -20.25 8.47
N SER A 232 17.85 -19.85 9.60
CA SER A 232 17.45 -20.74 10.69
C SER A 232 16.47 -21.85 10.24
N ALA A 233 15.54 -21.50 9.36
CA ALA A 233 14.56 -22.43 8.81
C ALA A 233 15.20 -23.55 7.99
N ILE A 234 16.29 -23.26 7.26
CA ILE A 234 16.91 -24.17 6.28
C ILE A 234 18.11 -24.95 6.81
N CYS A 235 18.55 -24.71 8.05
CA CYS A 235 19.66 -25.46 8.65
C CYS A 235 19.34 -26.02 10.04
N TYR A 236 20.17 -26.95 10.47
CA TYR A 236 20.32 -27.34 11.87
C TYR A 236 21.79 -27.24 12.26
N VAL A 237 22.07 -27.07 13.56
CA VAL A 237 23.44 -26.98 14.06
C VAL A 237 23.95 -28.37 14.42
N LYS A 238 25.11 -28.75 13.87
CA LYS A 238 25.83 -29.98 14.21
C LYS A 238 27.30 -29.62 14.42
N ASN A 239 27.86 -29.97 15.58
CA ASN A 239 29.26 -29.66 15.94
C ASN A 239 29.62 -28.17 15.76
N ASN A 240 28.74 -27.26 16.20
CA ASN A 240 28.86 -25.81 16.02
C ASN A 240 28.95 -25.33 14.55
N GLN A 241 28.59 -26.18 13.58
CA GLN A 241 28.48 -25.82 12.17
C GLN A 241 27.02 -25.91 11.71
N ALA A 242 26.57 -24.93 10.92
CA ALA A 242 25.26 -24.97 10.31
C ALA A 242 25.27 -25.92 9.11
N VAL A 243 24.42 -26.93 9.17
CA VAL A 243 24.27 -27.95 8.12
C VAL A 243 22.90 -27.80 7.48
N LEU A 244 22.86 -27.82 6.16
CA LEU A 244 21.62 -27.71 5.38
C LEU A 244 20.66 -28.87 5.71
N LYS A 245 19.39 -28.55 5.95
CA LYS A 245 18.29 -29.52 6.09
C LYS A 245 17.88 -30.04 4.70
N GLN A 246 17.73 -31.34 4.57
CA GLN A 246 17.27 -31.96 3.32
C GLN A 246 15.87 -31.47 2.95
N GLY A 247 15.64 -31.17 1.66
CA GLY A 247 14.35 -30.69 1.17
C GLY A 247 14.03 -29.23 1.53
N SER A 248 15.00 -28.46 2.04
CA SER A 248 14.81 -27.03 2.29
C SER A 248 14.83 -26.22 1.00
N ASP A 249 14.07 -25.13 0.99
CA ASP A 249 14.06 -24.15 -0.11
C ASP A 249 15.16 -23.10 0.10
N PHE A 250 16.20 -23.17 -0.73
CA PHE A 250 17.33 -22.25 -0.69
C PHE A 250 17.79 -21.85 -2.09
N CYS A 251 18.46 -20.72 -2.17
CA CYS A 251 19.23 -20.28 -3.34
C CYS A 251 20.70 -20.60 -3.10
N SER A 252 21.38 -21.17 -4.11
CA SER A 252 22.83 -21.36 -4.12
C SER A 252 23.53 -20.19 -4.82
N MET A 253 24.57 -19.63 -4.22
CA MET A 253 25.31 -18.50 -4.81
C MET A 253 26.81 -18.56 -4.52
N SER A 254 27.60 -17.78 -5.27
CA SER A 254 29.05 -17.71 -5.06
C SER A 254 29.40 -17.10 -3.69
N LYS A 255 30.66 -17.29 -3.26
CA LYS A 255 31.19 -16.65 -2.05
C LYS A 255 31.08 -15.12 -2.13
N GLU A 256 31.41 -14.54 -3.27
CA GLU A 256 31.42 -13.09 -3.48
C GLU A 256 29.99 -12.53 -3.42
N MET A 257 29.02 -13.22 -4.03
CA MET A 257 27.60 -12.84 -3.96
C MET A 257 27.07 -12.90 -2.52
N TYR A 258 27.39 -13.97 -1.79
CA TYR A 258 26.98 -14.11 -0.40
C TYR A 258 27.61 -13.02 0.48
N GLN A 259 28.91 -12.80 0.34
CA GLN A 259 29.63 -11.78 1.10
C GLN A 259 29.10 -10.37 0.80
N TYR A 260 28.73 -10.08 -0.45
CA TYR A 260 28.10 -8.82 -0.81
C TYR A 260 26.81 -8.57 -0.01
N LEU A 261 25.88 -9.54 -0.02
CA LEU A 261 24.62 -9.44 0.72
C LEU A 261 24.86 -9.42 2.23
N HIS A 262 25.74 -10.27 2.74
CA HIS A 262 26.06 -10.36 4.16
C HIS A 262 26.70 -9.08 4.69
N ASN A 263 27.57 -8.41 3.92
CA ASN A 263 28.16 -7.13 4.32
C ASN A 263 27.12 -6.01 4.46
N ILE A 264 26.01 -6.08 3.73
CA ILE A 264 24.93 -5.07 3.78
C ILE A 264 23.93 -5.39 4.89
N TYR A 265 23.51 -6.65 4.98
CA TYR A 265 22.36 -7.07 5.80
C TYR A 265 22.77 -7.80 7.08
N GLY A 266 23.97 -8.37 7.14
CA GLY A 266 24.42 -9.25 8.21
C GLY A 266 23.53 -10.49 8.36
N GLY A 267 23.48 -11.04 9.57
CA GLY A 267 22.67 -12.21 9.90
C GLY A 267 23.42 -13.53 9.76
N GLY A 268 22.69 -14.60 9.45
CA GLY A 268 23.20 -15.96 9.33
C GLY A 268 22.18 -17.02 9.73
N PRO A 269 22.63 -18.23 10.11
CA PRO A 269 24.00 -18.70 10.05
C PRO A 269 24.52 -18.97 8.62
N ASP A 270 25.83 -18.93 8.44
CA ASP A 270 26.50 -19.22 7.17
C ASP A 270 26.42 -20.73 6.85
N ILE A 271 25.92 -21.07 5.67
CA ILE A 271 25.80 -22.45 5.20
C ILE A 271 26.65 -22.63 3.96
N ILE A 272 27.73 -23.41 4.09
CA ILE A 272 28.69 -23.67 3.00
C ILE A 272 28.41 -25.04 2.38
N LEU A 273 28.21 -25.06 1.07
CA LEU A 273 28.10 -26.25 0.24
C LEU A 273 29.49 -26.56 -0.34
N GLN A 274 30.18 -27.57 0.20
CA GLN A 274 31.45 -28.03 -0.38
C GLN A 274 31.18 -29.00 -1.55
N PRO A 275 31.90 -28.88 -2.69
CA PRO A 275 31.92 -29.93 -3.70
C PRO A 275 32.56 -31.18 -3.09
N THR A 276 31.82 -32.29 -2.99
CA THR A 276 32.37 -33.56 -2.50
C THR A 276 33.54 -34.01 -3.41
N ALA A 277 34.75 -34.05 -2.87
CA ALA A 277 35.91 -34.62 -3.55
C ALA A 277 35.65 -36.12 -3.83
N LYS A 278 35.84 -36.56 -5.08
CA LYS A 278 35.80 -37.97 -5.46
C LYS A 278 36.93 -38.71 -4.73
N VAL A 279 36.59 -39.64 -3.84
CA VAL A 279 37.56 -40.56 -3.25
C VAL A 279 37.95 -41.59 -4.31
N SER A 280 39.21 -41.58 -4.71
CA SER A 280 39.85 -42.58 -5.57
C SER A 280 40.15 -43.84 -4.76
N SER A 281 39.52 -44.98 -5.12
CA SER A 281 39.91 -46.30 -4.61
C SER A 281 40.62 -47.11 -5.68
N GLN A 282 41.90 -47.39 -5.43
CA GLN A 282 42.72 -48.36 -6.17
C GLN A 282 42.33 -49.81 -5.83
N SER A 283 42.14 -50.60 -6.90
CA SER A 283 42.41 -52.04 -7.11
C SER A 283 42.30 -53.09 -5.97
N SER A 284 41.53 -54.17 -6.23
CA SER A 284 42.07 -55.55 -6.36
C SER A 284 41.03 -56.58 -6.82
N THR A 285 41.46 -57.47 -7.71
CA THR A 285 40.82 -58.60 -8.42
C THR A 285 40.37 -59.79 -7.54
N THR A 286 39.29 -60.51 -7.94
CA THR A 286 39.25 -61.99 -8.23
C THR A 286 37.85 -62.52 -8.64
N SER A 287 37.81 -63.22 -9.80
CA SER A 287 37.00 -64.38 -10.26
C SER A 287 35.50 -64.63 -9.92
N ASN A 288 34.71 -64.80 -11.00
CA ASN A 288 33.31 -65.29 -11.20
C ASN A 288 33.06 -66.79 -10.84
N PRO A 289 31.84 -67.39 -10.98
CA PRO A 289 30.49 -66.87 -11.34
C PRO A 289 29.28 -67.42 -10.52
N GLY A 290 28.11 -66.76 -10.58
CA GLY A 290 26.80 -67.42 -10.40
C GLY A 290 25.73 -66.69 -9.60
N GLN A 291 24.52 -66.65 -10.18
CA GLN A 291 23.21 -66.32 -9.61
C GLN A 291 22.79 -64.85 -9.47
N SER A 292 21.86 -64.53 -10.35
CA SER A 292 20.96 -63.38 -10.39
C SER A 292 20.07 -63.27 -9.15
N LYS A 293 20.11 -62.10 -8.48
CA LYS A 293 18.96 -61.47 -7.77
C LYS A 293 19.32 -60.03 -7.33
N SER A 294 18.49 -59.09 -7.78
CA SER A 294 18.10 -57.79 -7.17
C SER A 294 19.14 -56.93 -6.42
N LEU A 295 19.41 -55.72 -6.93
CA LEU A 295 19.16 -54.41 -6.28
C LEU A 295 19.77 -53.30 -7.17
N SER A 296 18.94 -52.44 -7.75
CA SER A 296 19.38 -51.26 -8.50
C SER A 296 19.72 -50.12 -7.53
N THR A 297 20.99 -50.01 -7.16
CA THR A 297 21.54 -48.82 -6.49
C THR A 297 21.67 -47.70 -7.52
N VAL A 298 20.78 -46.70 -7.43
CA VAL A 298 20.86 -45.48 -8.24
C VAL A 298 21.98 -44.61 -7.67
N SER A 299 23.03 -44.38 -8.45
CA SER A 299 24.06 -43.39 -8.19
C SER A 299 23.44 -42.00 -8.10
N ASN A 300 23.48 -41.40 -6.92
CA ASN A 300 23.13 -39.99 -6.72
C ASN A 300 24.24 -39.10 -7.29
N HIS A 301 24.11 -38.75 -8.57
CA HIS A 301 24.69 -37.50 -9.05
C HIS A 301 23.94 -36.36 -8.37
N ALA A 302 24.62 -35.65 -7.47
CA ALA A 302 24.18 -34.31 -7.06
C ALA A 302 24.33 -33.40 -8.29
N GLN A 303 23.28 -33.36 -9.13
CA GLN A 303 23.12 -32.28 -10.08
C GLN A 303 23.06 -30.98 -9.28
N VAL A 304 23.90 -30.02 -9.68
CA VAL A 304 23.74 -28.63 -9.29
C VAL A 304 22.38 -28.19 -9.84
N HIS A 305 21.33 -28.37 -9.03
CA HIS A 305 20.02 -27.83 -9.32
C HIS A 305 20.13 -26.32 -9.14
N THR A 306 20.39 -25.62 -10.23
CA THR A 306 19.94 -24.24 -10.40
C THR A 306 18.40 -24.25 -10.48
N SER A 307 17.77 -24.53 -9.34
CA SER A 307 16.34 -24.38 -9.18
C SER A 307 16.04 -22.89 -9.29
N SER A 308 15.31 -22.56 -10.35
CA SER A 308 14.96 -21.21 -10.82
C SER A 308 16.08 -20.54 -11.63
N LYS A 309 15.97 -20.66 -12.96
CA LYS A 309 16.48 -19.63 -13.88
C LYS A 309 15.94 -18.29 -13.39
N MET A 310 16.75 -17.52 -12.68
CA MET A 310 16.50 -16.10 -12.51
C MET A 310 16.57 -15.49 -13.90
N ASN A 311 15.41 -15.22 -14.49
CA ASN A 311 15.32 -14.44 -15.71
C ASN A 311 15.46 -12.96 -15.31
N LEU A 312 16.67 -12.56 -14.88
CA LEU A 312 17.07 -11.15 -14.81
C LEU A 312 17.34 -10.65 -16.24
N SER A 313 16.36 -10.80 -17.13
CA SER A 313 16.38 -10.10 -18.41
C SER A 313 15.98 -8.66 -18.12
N SER A 314 16.90 -7.74 -18.41
CA SER A 314 16.72 -6.30 -18.36
C SER A 314 15.47 -5.87 -19.16
N HIS A 315 14.34 -5.68 -18.48
CA HIS A 315 13.30 -4.78 -18.98
C HIS A 315 13.69 -3.37 -18.55
N SER A 316 14.60 -2.77 -19.32
CA SER A 316 14.67 -1.32 -19.42
C SER A 316 13.35 -0.85 -20.05
N HIS A 317 12.36 -0.52 -19.23
CA HIS A 317 11.30 0.37 -19.67
C HIS A 317 11.91 1.77 -19.77
N THR A 318 12.43 2.08 -20.95
CA THR A 318 12.55 3.44 -21.43
C THR A 318 11.16 4.08 -21.37
N LEU A 319 10.96 4.97 -20.39
CA LEU A 319 9.96 6.03 -20.54
C LEU A 319 10.35 6.84 -21.78
N PRO A 320 9.41 7.17 -22.68
CA PRO A 320 9.73 8.00 -23.84
C PRO A 320 9.99 9.42 -23.36
N CYS A 321 11.26 9.80 -23.27
CA CYS A 321 11.67 11.19 -23.29
C CYS A 321 11.63 11.64 -24.74
N SER A 322 10.53 12.29 -25.16
CA SER A 322 10.45 12.96 -26.45
C SER A 322 11.22 14.28 -26.39
N ASN A 323 12.47 14.26 -26.85
CA ASN A 323 13.17 15.45 -27.30
C ASN A 323 12.82 15.72 -28.76
N SER A 324 12.28 16.91 -29.04
CA SER A 324 12.60 17.60 -30.30
C SER A 324 12.76 19.09 -30.04
N SER A 325 14.03 19.47 -29.94
CA SER A 325 14.51 20.83 -30.11
C SER A 325 14.29 21.32 -31.54
N LYS A 326 13.76 22.55 -31.71
CA LYS A 326 14.06 23.42 -32.85
C LYS A 326 14.27 24.85 -32.37
N SER A 327 15.41 25.41 -32.78
CA SER A 327 15.89 26.76 -32.49
C SER A 327 15.22 27.83 -33.35
N LEU A 328 15.34 29.06 -32.85
CA LEU A 328 14.97 30.37 -33.41
C LEU A 328 15.22 30.58 -34.92
N CYS A 329 14.37 31.41 -35.53
CA CYS A 329 14.72 32.61 -36.31
C CYS A 329 13.46 33.51 -36.51
N ASP A 330 13.54 34.78 -36.07
CA ASP A 330 12.70 35.94 -36.44
C ASP A 330 13.23 36.59 -37.76
N PRO A 331 12.67 37.67 -38.39
CA PRO A 331 11.52 38.54 -38.02
C PRO A 331 10.52 38.93 -39.16
N GLU A 332 9.46 39.64 -38.74
CA GLU A 332 8.88 40.88 -39.34
C GLU A 332 7.66 40.92 -40.31
N HIS A 333 6.81 41.92 -40.01
CA HIS A 333 5.87 42.71 -40.84
C HIS A 333 4.41 42.23 -41.14
N GLY A 334 3.47 42.75 -40.30
CA GLY A 334 2.42 43.71 -40.71
C GLY A 334 1.19 43.25 -41.52
N LYS A 335 0.00 43.29 -40.90
CA LYS A 335 -1.20 44.09 -41.30
C LYS A 335 -2.48 43.60 -40.58
N ASN A 336 -3.18 44.55 -39.93
CA ASN A 336 -4.61 44.47 -39.62
C ASN A 336 -5.45 44.53 -40.91
N PRO A 337 -6.68 43.98 -40.94
CA PRO A 337 -7.83 44.83 -40.65
C PRO A 337 -8.97 44.19 -39.82
N THR A 338 -9.73 45.13 -39.27
CA THR A 338 -10.95 45.16 -38.46
C THR A 338 -12.19 44.50 -39.10
N LEU A 339 -13.07 43.89 -38.29
CA LEU A 339 -14.51 44.25 -38.06
C LEU A 339 -15.38 43.09 -37.53
N THR A 340 -16.12 43.39 -36.44
CA THR A 340 -17.48 42.94 -36.01
C THR A 340 -17.80 41.43 -35.97
N GLU A 341 -18.46 40.82 -34.98
CA GLU A 341 -19.64 41.23 -34.21
C GLU A 341 -19.88 40.22 -33.07
N ASN A 342 -20.78 40.58 -32.16
CA ASN A 342 -21.15 39.93 -30.90
C ASN A 342 -21.56 38.44 -30.99
N THR A 343 -21.20 37.66 -29.96
CA THR A 343 -22.09 36.62 -29.41
C THR A 343 -21.75 36.35 -27.95
N GLU A 344 -22.64 36.75 -27.04
CA GLU A 344 -22.75 36.19 -25.70
C GLU A 344 -23.05 34.69 -25.81
N ILE A 345 -22.37 33.83 -25.05
CA ILE A 345 -22.90 32.56 -24.52
C ILE A 345 -21.95 32.09 -23.39
N SER A 346 -22.53 32.10 -22.18
CA SER A 346 -22.23 31.35 -20.95
C SER A 346 -20.89 30.60 -20.83
N SER A 347 -20.10 31.00 -19.83
CA SER A 347 -19.05 30.19 -19.22
C SER A 347 -19.62 28.96 -18.51
N PRO A 348 -18.92 27.80 -18.51
CA PRO A 348 -19.39 26.59 -17.84
C PRO A 348 -19.19 26.67 -16.32
N ASP A 349 -20.26 26.45 -15.57
CA ASP A 349 -20.28 26.22 -14.12
C ASP A 349 -19.26 25.15 -13.71
N GLN A 350 -18.16 25.57 -13.08
CA GLN A 350 -17.30 24.67 -12.31
C GLN A 350 -17.92 24.44 -10.92
N ASN A 351 -18.90 23.53 -10.87
CA ASN A 351 -19.50 23.04 -9.64
C ASN A 351 -18.56 22.03 -8.94
N VAL A 352 -17.76 22.50 -7.98
CA VAL A 352 -16.96 21.63 -7.09
C VAL A 352 -17.80 21.26 -5.84
N PRO A 353 -17.96 19.97 -5.50
CA PRO A 353 -18.90 19.51 -4.48
C PRO A 353 -18.28 19.63 -3.08
N ILE A 354 -18.76 20.58 -2.26
CA ILE A 354 -18.36 20.65 -0.85
C ILE A 354 -19.53 20.32 0.09
N LEU A 355 -20.78 20.66 -0.25
CA LEU A 355 -21.94 20.44 0.61
C LEU A 355 -23.24 20.23 -0.22
N LYS A 356 -23.37 19.08 -0.91
CA LYS A 356 -24.68 18.56 -1.33
C LYS A 356 -24.87 17.17 -0.77
N HIS A 357 -26.09 16.92 -0.30
CA HIS A 357 -26.61 15.63 0.12
C HIS A 357 -26.05 14.51 -0.75
N THR A 358 -25.32 13.59 -0.11
CA THR A 358 -24.79 12.39 -0.73
C THR A 358 -25.95 11.50 -1.16
N LYS A 359 -26.54 11.77 -2.34
CA LYS A 359 -27.19 10.71 -3.11
C LYS A 359 -26.11 9.69 -3.44
N ILE A 360 -26.19 8.55 -2.75
CA ILE A 360 -25.53 7.30 -3.15
C ILE A 360 -26.11 6.92 -4.51
#